data_AF-A0A254TCB4-F1
#
_entry.id   AF-A0A254TCB4-F1
#
_cell.length_a   1.000
_cell.length_b   1.000
_cell.length_c   1.000
_cell.angle_alpha   90.00
_cell.angle_beta   90.00
_cell.angle_gamma   90.00
#
_symmetry.space_group_name_H-M   'P 1'
#
loop_
_entity.id
_entity.type
_entity.pdbx_description
1 polymer ?
#
loop_
_entity_poly.entity_id
_entity_poly.type
_entity_poly.pdbx_seq_one_letter_code
_entity_poly.pdbx_strand_id
1 'polypeptide(L)'
;MNKIVMPSLPQAWQTWITENLARGCVPAEMAQVMVRDGKFEATLARAAIEEARRTGFNHLAPAPAPQPLPEIDTSANILRLAGHDVEILFSLRAPRVVLLGGLLTSAECDELIDYGRTRLARSPVVSDADGKTEVHAHRTSRGAMLQRGETPLVTRIESRLAALTRWPVENGEGLQMLQYEKGNEYRPHFDWFDASRPGPRKHLERGGQRVGTIVMYLSDVEAGGGTSFPEIGLTVQPRKGSAVFFANTDAYRMPDQKTLHAGDPVERGVKYIATKWLRERAYV
;
A
#
# COMPACT_ATOMS: atom_id res chain seq x y z
N MET A 1 -36.79 -8.16 33.36
CA MET A 1 -35.89 -9.31 33.55
C MET A 1 -35.38 -9.72 32.18
N ASN A 2 -34.12 -9.42 31.82
CA ASN A 2 -33.52 -9.90 30.57
C ASN A 2 -33.28 -11.41 30.71
N LYS A 3 -34.06 -12.22 29.99
CA LYS A 3 -33.77 -13.65 29.85
C LYS A 3 -32.41 -13.80 29.17
N ILE A 4 -31.54 -14.60 29.79
CA ILE A 4 -30.26 -15.03 29.21
C ILE A 4 -30.62 -16.11 28.17
N VAL A 5 -30.29 -15.87 26.89
CA VAL A 5 -30.74 -16.63 25.72
C VAL A 5 -29.62 -17.51 25.16
N MET A 6 -28.39 -17.02 25.12
CA MET A 6 -27.20 -17.71 24.60
C MET A 6 -27.01 -19.14 25.14
N PRO A 7 -27.11 -19.40 26.47
CA PRO A 7 -26.95 -20.75 27.03
C PRO A 7 -28.07 -21.73 26.68
N SER A 8 -29.20 -21.25 26.13
CA SER A 8 -30.31 -22.10 25.69
C SER A 8 -30.10 -22.70 24.29
N LEU A 9 -29.09 -22.24 23.55
CA LEU A 9 -28.73 -22.79 22.24
C LEU A 9 -27.84 -24.02 22.37
N PRO A 10 -27.82 -24.94 21.39
CA PRO A 10 -26.80 -25.98 21.31
C PRO A 10 -25.38 -25.38 21.27
N GLN A 11 -24.42 -26.05 21.91
CA GLN A 11 -23.04 -25.54 22.07
C GLN A 11 -22.35 -25.20 20.74
N ALA A 12 -22.57 -26.01 19.70
CA ALA A 12 -22.03 -25.73 18.36
C ALA A 12 -22.49 -24.37 17.79
N TRP A 13 -23.74 -23.97 18.07
CA TRP A 13 -24.28 -22.68 17.63
C TRP A 13 -23.81 -21.52 18.50
N GLN A 14 -23.58 -21.75 19.80
CA GLN A 14 -22.94 -20.74 20.68
C GLN A 14 -21.53 -20.40 20.18
N THR A 15 -20.73 -21.43 19.86
CA THR A 15 -19.38 -21.27 19.28
C THR A 15 -19.44 -20.58 17.92
N TRP A 16 -20.32 -21.04 17.03
CA TRP A 16 -20.48 -20.46 15.69
C TRP A 16 -20.83 -18.98 15.72
N ILE A 17 -21.75 -18.54 16.60
CA ILE A 17 -22.11 -17.13 16.74
C ILE A 17 -20.89 -16.31 17.20
N THR A 18 -20.17 -16.80 18.21
CA THR A 18 -19.02 -16.09 18.78
C THR A 18 -17.90 -15.92 17.75
N GLU A 19 -17.57 -16.98 17.00
CA GLU A 19 -16.52 -16.93 15.97
C GLU A 19 -16.88 -16.02 14.80
N ASN A 20 -18.13 -16.04 14.33
CA ASN A 20 -18.54 -15.21 13.19
C ASN A 20 -18.64 -13.74 13.59
N LEU A 21 -19.06 -13.42 14.83
CA LEU A 21 -18.96 -12.07 15.35
C LEU A 21 -17.50 -11.60 15.44
N ALA A 22 -16.57 -12.47 15.89
CA ALA A 22 -15.14 -12.14 15.93
C ALA A 22 -14.51 -11.95 14.54
N ARG A 23 -15.03 -12.62 13.51
CA ARG A 23 -14.65 -12.43 12.10
C ARG A 23 -15.27 -11.19 11.45
N GLY A 24 -16.10 -10.43 12.18
CA GLY A 24 -16.77 -9.23 11.66
C GLY A 24 -17.95 -9.51 10.74
N CYS A 25 -18.54 -10.71 10.79
CA CYS A 25 -19.71 -11.05 9.99
C CYS A 25 -20.93 -10.20 10.40
N VAL A 26 -21.79 -9.88 9.43
CA VAL A 26 -22.94 -9.01 9.64
C VAL A 26 -24.02 -9.74 10.48
N PRO A 27 -24.43 -9.21 11.64
CA PRO A 27 -25.40 -9.88 12.53
C PRO A 27 -26.74 -10.26 11.88
N ALA A 28 -27.22 -9.44 10.95
CA ALA A 28 -28.47 -9.71 10.23
C ALA A 28 -28.36 -10.93 9.31
N GLU A 29 -27.22 -11.12 8.66
CA GLU A 29 -26.95 -12.28 7.79
C GLU A 29 -26.73 -13.55 8.63
N MET A 30 -26.03 -13.41 9.78
CA MET A 30 -25.87 -14.50 10.72
C MET A 30 -27.22 -15.02 11.25
N ALA A 31 -28.15 -14.12 11.55
CA ALA A 31 -29.49 -14.51 11.98
C ALA A 31 -30.25 -15.30 10.90
N GLN A 32 -30.07 -14.96 9.62
CA GLN A 32 -30.68 -15.70 8.51
C GLN A 32 -30.11 -17.12 8.40
N VAL A 33 -28.80 -17.29 8.59
CA VAL A 33 -28.15 -18.62 8.61
C VAL A 33 -28.66 -19.47 9.77
N MET A 34 -28.83 -18.89 10.96
CA MET A 34 -29.41 -19.59 12.11
C MET A 34 -30.86 -20.05 11.86
N VAL A 35 -31.68 -19.22 11.21
CA VAL A 35 -33.06 -19.60 10.86
C VAL A 35 -33.07 -20.71 9.81
N ARG A 36 -32.26 -20.57 8.75
CA ARG A 36 -32.24 -21.49 7.61
C ARG A 36 -31.64 -22.85 7.97
N ASP A 37 -30.43 -22.84 8.53
CA ASP A 37 -29.62 -24.04 8.71
C ASP A 37 -29.75 -24.60 10.13
N GLY A 38 -29.89 -23.71 11.12
CA GLY A 38 -30.10 -24.05 12.52
C GLY A 38 -31.55 -24.31 12.91
N LYS A 39 -32.51 -23.97 12.02
CA LYS A 39 -33.96 -24.10 12.23
C LYS A 39 -34.44 -23.39 13.51
N PHE A 40 -33.81 -22.26 13.87
CA PHE A 40 -34.19 -21.45 15.02
C PHE A 40 -35.28 -20.43 14.67
N GLU A 41 -36.08 -20.05 15.66
CA GLU A 41 -36.98 -18.90 15.56
C GLU A 41 -36.18 -17.60 15.32
N ALA A 42 -36.69 -16.74 14.43
CA ALA A 42 -35.98 -15.52 14.02
C ALA A 42 -35.74 -14.56 15.19
N THR A 43 -36.68 -14.50 16.14
CA THR A 43 -36.57 -13.69 17.36
C THR A 43 -35.50 -14.23 18.31
N LEU A 44 -35.40 -15.56 18.44
CA LEU A 44 -34.38 -16.24 19.24
C LEU A 44 -32.98 -16.03 18.66
N ALA A 45 -32.82 -16.18 17.33
CA ALA A 45 -31.55 -15.98 16.65
C ALA A 45 -31.01 -14.55 16.83
N ARG A 46 -31.86 -13.54 16.63
CA ARG A 46 -31.49 -12.13 16.84
C ARG A 46 -31.12 -11.84 18.30
N ALA A 47 -31.91 -12.35 19.25
CA ALA A 47 -31.66 -12.14 20.67
C ALA A 47 -30.35 -12.79 21.13
N ALA A 48 -30.03 -13.99 20.65
CA ALA A 48 -28.78 -14.68 20.98
C ALA A 48 -27.54 -14.01 20.37
N ILE A 49 -27.64 -13.50 19.13
CA ILE A 49 -26.56 -12.74 18.50
C ILE A 49 -26.34 -11.42 19.22
N GLU A 50 -27.40 -10.69 19.59
CA GLU A 50 -27.27 -9.42 20.31
C GLU A 50 -26.75 -9.62 21.73
N GLU A 51 -27.16 -10.71 22.40
CA GLU A 51 -26.59 -11.08 23.68
C GLU A 51 -25.11 -11.44 23.56
N ALA A 52 -24.72 -12.26 22.59
CA ALA A 52 -23.32 -12.61 22.33
C ALA A 52 -22.49 -11.40 21.94
N ARG A 53 -23.07 -10.41 21.26
CA ARG A 53 -22.44 -9.11 20.99
C ARG A 53 -22.21 -8.37 22.30
N ARG A 54 -23.24 -8.25 23.15
CA ARG A 54 -23.21 -7.56 24.44
C ARG A 54 -22.25 -8.20 25.46
N THR A 55 -22.23 -9.53 25.55
CA THR A 55 -21.34 -10.28 26.46
C THR A 55 -19.95 -10.48 25.87
N GLY A 56 -19.87 -10.64 24.54
CA GLY A 56 -18.63 -10.68 23.78
C GLY A 56 -17.86 -9.36 23.88
N PHE A 57 -18.50 -8.20 24.03
CA PHE A 57 -17.78 -6.94 24.31
C PHE A 57 -16.97 -6.94 25.62
N ASN A 58 -17.19 -7.89 26.54
CA ASN A 58 -16.34 -8.07 27.72
C ASN A 58 -15.17 -9.06 27.50
N HIS A 59 -15.21 -9.87 26.42
CA HIS A 59 -14.22 -10.90 26.09
C HIS A 59 -13.67 -10.79 24.65
N LEU A 60 -13.96 -9.71 23.93
CA LEU A 60 -13.24 -9.38 22.71
C LEU A 60 -11.79 -9.20 23.14
N ALA A 61 -10.89 -9.96 22.52
CA ALA A 61 -9.49 -9.59 22.51
C ALA A 61 -9.43 -8.08 22.22
N PRO A 62 -8.62 -7.31 22.96
CA PRO A 62 -8.56 -5.87 22.77
C PRO A 62 -8.44 -5.58 21.28
N ALA A 63 -9.25 -4.65 20.76
CA ALA A 63 -9.19 -4.26 19.36
C ALA A 63 -7.71 -4.06 18.99
N PRO A 64 -7.23 -4.64 17.88
CA PRO A 64 -5.82 -4.61 17.56
C PRO A 64 -5.33 -3.17 17.63
N ALA A 65 -4.26 -2.94 18.39
CA ALA A 65 -3.72 -1.60 18.52
C ALA A 65 -3.30 -1.09 17.13
N PRO A 66 -3.50 0.21 16.84
CA PRO A 66 -2.99 0.80 15.61
C PRO A 66 -1.47 0.58 15.56
N GLN A 67 -0.99 0.10 14.42
CA GLN A 67 0.42 -0.14 14.18
C GLN A 67 1.07 1.12 13.57
N PRO A 68 2.37 1.35 13.83
CA PRO A 68 3.11 2.45 13.20
C PRO A 68 3.04 2.38 11.66
N LEU A 69 2.93 3.54 11.02
CA LEU A 69 3.01 3.69 9.56
C LEU A 69 4.18 4.60 9.21
N PRO A 70 4.71 4.53 7.97
CA PRO A 70 5.58 5.56 7.46
C PRO A 70 4.88 6.91 7.56
N GLU A 71 5.53 7.87 8.21
CA GLU A 71 4.97 9.18 8.52
C GLU A 71 5.88 10.27 7.97
N ILE A 72 5.34 11.09 7.07
CA ILE A 72 5.96 12.36 6.66
C ILE A 72 5.35 13.47 7.52
N ASP A 73 6.19 14.26 8.17
CA ASP A 73 5.72 15.42 8.94
C ASP A 73 5.23 16.51 7.97
N THR A 74 3.92 16.74 7.94
CA THR A 74 3.31 17.79 7.10
C THR A 74 2.85 18.98 7.94
N SER A 75 3.38 19.16 9.16
CA SER A 75 3.14 20.36 9.97
C SER A 75 4.01 21.54 9.54
N ALA A 76 5.11 21.27 8.85
CA ALA A 76 5.99 22.25 8.22
C ALA A 76 5.92 22.16 6.69
N ASN A 77 6.20 23.28 6.01
CA ASN A 77 6.26 23.32 4.54
C ASN A 77 7.63 22.91 3.99
N ILE A 78 8.68 22.89 4.83
CA ILE A 78 10.04 22.48 4.47
C ILE A 78 10.57 21.57 5.56
N LEU A 79 11.07 20.39 5.17
CA LEU A 79 11.74 19.43 6.03
C LEU A 79 13.24 19.43 5.73
N ARG A 80 14.05 19.69 6.75
CA ARG A 80 15.51 19.69 6.61
C ARG A 80 16.10 18.35 7.03
N LEU A 81 16.48 17.54 6.06
CA LEU A 81 16.96 16.17 6.22
C LEU A 81 18.47 16.12 6.03
N ALA A 82 19.23 16.14 7.14
CA ALA A 82 20.70 16.08 7.12
C ALA A 82 21.36 17.10 6.17
N GLY A 83 20.86 18.34 6.17
CA GLY A 83 21.38 19.42 5.31
C GLY A 83 20.77 19.48 3.90
N HIS A 84 19.77 18.65 3.62
CA HIS A 84 18.99 18.65 2.38
C HIS A 84 17.56 19.08 2.66
N ASP A 85 17.10 20.16 2.04
CA ASP A 85 15.74 20.67 2.22
C ASP A 85 14.77 19.97 1.25
N VAL A 86 13.63 19.52 1.77
CA VAL A 86 12.53 18.91 1.02
C VAL A 86 11.26 19.70 1.27
N GLU A 87 10.60 20.15 0.20
CA GLU A 87 9.38 20.94 0.27
C GLU A 87 8.14 20.04 0.33
N ILE A 88 7.18 20.38 1.18
CA ILE A 88 5.82 19.78 1.16
C ILE A 88 4.95 20.65 0.25
N LEU A 89 4.68 20.18 -0.97
CA LEU A 89 3.93 20.93 -1.97
C LEU A 89 2.42 20.69 -1.87
N PHE A 90 2.01 19.51 -1.40
CA PHE A 90 0.62 19.12 -1.23
C PHE A 90 0.50 17.97 -0.23
N SER A 91 -0.58 17.94 0.54
CA SER A 91 -0.91 16.86 1.48
C SER A 91 -2.41 16.57 1.48
N LEU A 92 -2.78 15.33 1.14
CA LEU A 92 -4.11 14.77 1.30
C LEU A 92 -4.10 13.82 2.48
N ARG A 93 -5.09 13.94 3.38
CA ARG A 93 -5.14 13.13 4.61
C ARG A 93 -5.76 11.74 4.42
N ALA A 94 -6.76 11.60 3.54
CA ALA A 94 -7.50 10.36 3.34
C ALA A 94 -7.94 10.20 1.86
N PRO A 95 -7.28 9.34 1.07
CA PRO A 95 -6.10 8.54 1.43
C PRO A 95 -4.90 9.45 1.73
N ARG A 96 -3.92 8.93 2.47
CA ARG A 96 -2.72 9.71 2.77
C ARG A 96 -1.84 9.80 1.52
N VAL A 97 -1.75 10.99 0.95
CA VAL A 97 -0.89 11.30 -0.22
C VAL A 97 -0.12 12.58 0.06
N VAL A 98 1.18 12.61 -0.22
CA VAL A 98 2.03 13.79 -0.03
C VAL A 98 2.88 14.02 -1.26
N LEU A 99 2.84 15.23 -1.83
CA LEU A 99 3.71 15.65 -2.91
C LEU A 99 4.91 16.41 -2.35
N LEU A 100 6.10 16.00 -2.78
CA LEU A 100 7.37 16.47 -2.28
C LEU A 100 8.13 17.19 -3.39
N GLY A 101 8.61 18.40 -3.12
CA GLY A 101 9.51 19.16 -3.98
C GLY A 101 10.96 18.98 -3.55
N GLY A 102 11.88 18.88 -4.52
CA GLY A 102 13.31 18.83 -4.25
C GLY A 102 13.78 17.63 -3.44
N LEU A 103 13.05 16.51 -3.43
CA LEU A 103 13.46 15.30 -2.71
C LEU A 103 14.81 14.76 -3.20
N LEU A 104 15.03 14.83 -4.51
CA LEU A 104 16.30 14.54 -5.16
C LEU A 104 16.83 15.80 -5.83
N THR A 105 18.14 15.98 -5.82
CA THR A 105 18.75 17.01 -6.66
C THR A 105 18.72 16.59 -8.13
N SER A 106 18.82 17.56 -9.04
CA SER A 106 18.91 17.26 -10.47
C SER A 106 20.10 16.35 -10.82
N ALA A 107 21.25 16.54 -10.15
CA ALA A 107 22.44 15.71 -10.34
C ALA A 107 22.22 14.27 -9.85
N GLU A 108 21.56 14.07 -8.70
CA GLU A 108 21.21 12.73 -8.20
C GLU A 108 20.25 12.01 -9.17
N CYS A 109 19.32 12.73 -9.78
CA CYS A 109 18.43 12.18 -10.79
C CYS A 109 19.20 11.71 -12.03
N ASP A 110 20.12 12.53 -12.55
CA ASP A 110 20.92 12.19 -13.72
C ASP A 110 21.85 11.02 -13.45
N GLU A 111 22.53 11.00 -12.29
CA GLU A 111 23.41 9.92 -11.88
C GLU A 111 22.65 8.58 -11.74
N LEU A 112 21.43 8.61 -11.16
CA LEU A 112 20.56 7.43 -11.13
C LEU A 112 20.16 6.96 -12.53
N ILE A 113 19.76 7.88 -13.42
CA ILE A 113 19.36 7.53 -14.80
C ILE A 113 20.52 6.88 -15.54
N ASP A 114 21.71 7.46 -15.48
CA ASP A 114 22.89 6.94 -16.17
C ASP A 114 23.31 5.57 -15.64
N TYR A 115 23.26 5.38 -14.32
CA TYR A 115 23.48 4.08 -13.71
C TYR A 115 22.44 3.05 -14.17
N GLY A 116 21.16 3.41 -14.08
CA GLY A 116 20.03 2.53 -14.40
C GLY A 116 20.01 2.11 -15.87
N ARG A 117 20.34 2.99 -16.81
CA ARG A 117 20.33 2.73 -18.26
C ARG A 117 21.14 1.50 -18.67
N THR A 118 22.26 1.25 -18.00
CA THR A 118 23.12 0.08 -18.25
C THR A 118 22.47 -1.26 -17.88
N ARG A 119 21.34 -1.23 -17.14
CA ARG A 119 20.66 -2.39 -16.56
C ARG A 119 19.20 -2.55 -16.99
N LEU A 120 18.66 -1.61 -17.76
CA LEU A 120 17.24 -1.59 -18.12
C LEU A 120 16.89 -2.78 -19.03
N ALA A 121 16.11 -3.72 -18.50
CA ALA A 121 15.45 -4.79 -19.24
C ALA A 121 13.93 -4.52 -19.29
N ARG A 122 13.15 -5.32 -20.02
CA ARG A 122 11.69 -5.18 -20.02
C ARG A 122 11.14 -5.46 -18.61
N SER A 123 10.27 -4.59 -18.08
CA SER A 123 9.78 -4.72 -16.70
C SER A 123 8.79 -5.88 -16.57
N PRO A 124 8.98 -6.78 -15.59
CA PRO A 124 8.01 -7.83 -15.31
C PRO A 124 6.89 -7.35 -14.36
N VAL A 125 5.83 -8.13 -14.27
CA VAL A 125 4.64 -8.01 -13.41
C VAL A 125 4.56 -9.28 -12.56
N VAL A 126 4.10 -9.19 -11.31
CA VAL A 126 3.90 -10.38 -10.46
C VAL A 126 2.59 -11.05 -10.85
N SER A 127 2.65 -12.34 -11.21
CA SER A 127 1.50 -13.17 -11.51
C SER A 127 0.69 -13.47 -10.25
N ASP A 128 -0.62 -13.21 -10.32
CA ASP A 128 -1.57 -13.51 -9.25
C ASP A 128 -1.66 -15.02 -8.93
N ALA A 129 -1.46 -15.86 -9.95
CA ALA A 129 -1.71 -17.29 -9.86
C ALA A 129 -0.61 -18.03 -9.07
N ASP A 130 0.66 -17.73 -9.36
CA ASP A 130 1.80 -18.48 -8.80
C ASP A 130 2.85 -17.63 -8.09
N GLY A 131 2.74 -16.29 -8.19
CA GLY A 131 3.62 -15.31 -7.57
C GLY A 131 4.93 -15.06 -8.35
N LYS A 132 5.10 -15.65 -9.54
CA LYS A 132 6.28 -15.44 -10.38
C LYS A 132 6.21 -14.11 -11.11
N THR A 133 7.37 -13.57 -11.45
CA THR A 133 7.48 -12.35 -12.24
C THR A 133 7.46 -12.69 -13.74
N GLU A 134 6.49 -12.15 -14.47
CA GLU A 134 6.27 -12.39 -15.90
C GLU A 134 6.19 -11.08 -16.69
N VAL A 135 6.64 -11.08 -17.94
CA VAL A 135 6.48 -9.91 -18.82
C VAL A 135 5.04 -9.85 -19.33
N HIS A 136 4.27 -8.86 -18.89
CA HIS A 136 2.85 -8.73 -19.24
C HIS A 136 2.56 -7.50 -20.10
N ALA A 137 1.57 -7.58 -20.99
CA ALA A 137 1.18 -6.45 -21.87
C ALA A 137 0.64 -5.22 -21.12
N HIS A 138 0.24 -5.38 -19.86
CA HIS A 138 -0.30 -4.30 -19.02
C HIS A 138 0.77 -3.34 -18.47
N ARG A 139 2.05 -3.70 -18.62
CA ARG A 139 3.20 -2.87 -18.25
C ARG A 139 4.19 -2.87 -19.41
N THR A 140 4.33 -1.73 -20.09
CA THR A 140 5.17 -1.63 -21.28
C THR A 140 6.50 -0.91 -21.02
N SER A 141 6.81 -0.62 -19.75
CA SER A 141 8.06 0.01 -19.34
C SER A 141 9.27 -0.92 -19.46
N ARG A 142 10.45 -0.30 -19.49
CA ARG A 142 11.72 -0.95 -19.15
C ARG A 142 12.08 -0.62 -17.71
N GLY A 143 12.73 -1.52 -16.99
CA GLY A 143 13.12 -1.28 -15.62
C GLY A 143 14.32 -2.10 -15.17
N ALA A 144 14.87 -1.67 -14.04
CA ALA A 144 15.96 -2.33 -13.33
C ALA A 144 15.63 -2.31 -11.83
N MET A 145 15.93 -3.39 -11.13
CA MET A 145 15.89 -3.42 -9.67
C MET A 145 17.29 -3.18 -9.15
N LEU A 146 17.48 -2.11 -8.39
CA LEU A 146 18.71 -1.84 -7.66
C LEU A 146 18.58 -2.37 -6.24
N GLN A 147 19.58 -3.09 -5.77
CA GLN A 147 19.64 -3.57 -4.40
C GLN A 147 19.78 -2.39 -3.41
N ARG A 148 19.36 -2.63 -2.17
CA ARG A 148 19.55 -1.68 -1.08
C ARG A 148 21.04 -1.41 -0.89
N GLY A 149 21.41 -0.13 -0.82
CA GLY A 149 22.80 0.31 -0.68
C GLY A 149 23.73 -0.10 -1.82
N GLU A 150 23.21 -0.41 -3.01
CA GLU A 150 24.02 -0.92 -4.13
C GLU A 150 25.11 0.06 -4.60
N THR A 151 24.85 1.36 -4.48
CA THR A 151 25.84 2.42 -4.75
C THR A 151 25.82 3.45 -3.62
N PRO A 152 26.89 4.26 -3.46
CA PRO A 152 26.88 5.38 -2.50
C PRO A 152 25.70 6.35 -2.71
N LEU A 153 25.29 6.58 -3.97
CA LEU A 153 24.11 7.37 -4.28
C LEU A 153 22.83 6.72 -3.76
N VAL A 154 22.62 5.44 -4.04
CA VAL A 154 21.44 4.68 -3.56
C VAL A 154 21.39 4.71 -2.03
N THR A 155 22.51 4.48 -1.35
CA THR A 155 22.60 4.57 0.11
C THR A 155 22.16 5.94 0.63
N ARG A 156 22.68 7.04 0.04
CA ARG A 156 22.30 8.40 0.45
C ARG A 156 20.81 8.67 0.27
N ILE A 157 20.25 8.26 -0.88
CA ILE A 157 18.82 8.42 -1.16
C ILE A 157 18.00 7.62 -0.15
N GLU A 158 18.32 6.35 0.09
CA GLU A 158 17.58 5.50 1.02
C GLU A 158 17.64 6.01 2.47
N SER A 159 18.80 6.54 2.91
CA SER A 159 18.90 7.21 4.21
C SER A 159 18.02 8.46 4.30
N ARG A 160 17.94 9.27 3.22
CA ARG A 160 17.04 10.43 3.16
C ARG A 160 15.58 10.01 3.21
N LEU A 161 15.18 8.97 2.47
CA LEU A 161 13.82 8.43 2.49
C LEU A 161 13.45 7.91 3.88
N ALA A 162 14.35 7.20 4.55
CA ALA A 162 14.12 6.71 5.91
C ALA A 162 13.93 7.84 6.92
N ALA A 163 14.73 8.89 6.84
CA ALA A 163 14.57 10.09 7.67
C ALA A 163 13.26 10.83 7.36
N LEU A 164 12.91 10.97 6.07
CA LEU A 164 11.69 11.61 5.60
C LEU A 164 10.44 10.93 6.14
N THR A 165 10.38 9.59 6.04
CA THR A 165 9.18 8.81 6.38
C THR A 165 9.22 8.24 7.79
N ARG A 166 10.26 8.54 8.57
CA ARG A 166 10.51 7.95 9.90
C ARG A 166 10.38 6.42 9.88
N TRP A 167 10.90 5.79 8.83
CA TRP A 167 10.77 4.36 8.58
C TRP A 167 12.14 3.73 8.33
N PRO A 168 12.50 2.59 8.94
CA PRO A 168 13.85 2.03 8.81
C PRO A 168 14.21 1.69 7.36
N VAL A 169 15.49 1.84 7.02
CA VAL A 169 16.03 1.52 5.69
C VAL A 169 15.84 0.03 5.36
N GLU A 170 15.92 -0.82 6.37
CA GLU A 170 15.75 -2.28 6.32
C GLU A 170 14.32 -2.68 5.96
N ASN A 171 13.35 -1.81 6.24
CA ASN A 171 11.96 -2.00 5.83
C ASN A 171 11.72 -1.55 4.38
N GLY A 172 12.73 -1.04 3.68
CA GLY A 172 12.63 -0.72 2.27
C GLY A 172 13.01 -1.89 1.37
N GLU A 173 12.21 -2.14 0.33
CA GLU A 173 12.68 -2.90 -0.84
C GLU A 173 13.80 -2.14 -1.57
N GLY A 174 14.50 -2.79 -2.49
CA GLY A 174 15.41 -2.09 -3.41
C GLY A 174 14.70 -1.03 -4.26
N LEU A 175 15.45 -0.11 -4.86
CA LEU A 175 14.89 0.89 -5.77
C LEU A 175 14.52 0.24 -7.10
N GLN A 176 13.26 0.37 -7.52
CA GLN A 176 12.84 -0.01 -8.85
C GLN A 176 12.92 1.18 -9.80
N MET A 177 13.91 1.18 -10.69
CA MET A 177 14.02 2.16 -11.76
C MET A 177 13.18 1.76 -12.96
N LEU A 178 12.50 2.74 -13.58
CA LEU A 178 11.61 2.55 -14.70
C LEU A 178 11.77 3.65 -15.75
N GLN A 179 11.74 3.26 -17.02
CA GLN A 179 11.70 4.14 -18.18
C GLN A 179 10.41 3.90 -18.96
N TYR A 180 9.72 4.99 -19.29
CA TYR A 180 8.56 5.00 -20.18
C TYR A 180 8.85 5.92 -21.37
N GLU A 181 8.80 5.35 -22.57
CA GLU A 181 8.83 6.09 -23.82
C GLU A 181 7.41 6.53 -24.22
N LYS A 182 7.30 7.28 -25.33
CA LYS A 182 6.01 7.70 -25.86
C LYS A 182 5.04 6.51 -26.00
N GLY A 183 3.84 6.66 -25.45
CA GLY A 183 2.77 5.66 -25.45
C GLY A 183 2.93 4.55 -24.41
N ASN A 184 4.07 4.47 -23.68
CA ASN A 184 4.19 3.52 -22.58
C ASN A 184 3.36 3.98 -21.39
N GLU A 185 2.73 3.01 -20.72
CA GLU A 185 1.88 3.21 -19.56
C GLU A 185 2.08 2.09 -18.53
N TYR A 186 1.46 2.28 -17.37
CA TYR A 186 1.16 1.20 -16.44
C TYR A 186 -0.28 1.33 -15.99
N ARG A 187 -1.10 0.31 -16.32
CA ARG A 187 -2.52 0.28 -16.00
C ARG A 187 -2.80 0.41 -14.49
N PRO A 188 -4.02 0.82 -14.10
CA PRO A 188 -4.42 0.90 -12.70
C PRO A 188 -4.12 -0.39 -11.94
N HIS A 189 -3.42 -0.24 -10.81
CA HIS A 189 -3.03 -1.35 -9.94
C HIS A 189 -2.86 -0.85 -8.50
N PHE A 190 -2.69 -1.82 -7.60
CA PHE A 190 -2.32 -1.58 -6.22
C PHE A 190 -0.88 -2.02 -5.98
N ASP A 191 -0.21 -1.32 -5.08
CA ASP A 191 1.12 -1.72 -4.62
C ASP A 191 1.07 -2.70 -3.44
N TRP A 192 -0.04 -2.74 -2.69
CA TRP A 192 -0.26 -3.72 -1.64
C TRP A 192 -0.60 -5.10 -2.21
N PHE A 193 -0.35 -6.14 -1.43
CA PHE A 193 -0.62 -7.53 -1.79
C PHE A 193 -1.97 -8.01 -1.27
N ASP A 194 -2.78 -8.62 -2.14
CA ASP A 194 -4.03 -9.28 -1.76
C ASP A 194 -3.74 -10.64 -1.08
N ALA A 195 -3.83 -10.70 0.25
CA ALA A 195 -3.55 -11.90 1.03
C ALA A 195 -4.48 -13.10 0.69
N SER A 196 -5.63 -12.85 0.05
CA SER A 196 -6.54 -13.91 -0.37
C SER A 196 -5.99 -14.71 -1.56
N ARG A 197 -5.08 -14.14 -2.34
CA ARG A 197 -4.51 -14.76 -3.54
C ARG A 197 -3.20 -15.50 -3.25
N PRO A 198 -2.98 -16.70 -3.83
CA PRO A 198 -1.77 -17.50 -3.57
C PRO A 198 -0.45 -16.82 -3.93
N GLY A 199 -0.39 -16.15 -5.09
CA GLY A 199 0.83 -15.45 -5.53
C GLY A 199 1.26 -14.32 -4.59
N PRO A 200 0.40 -13.30 -4.38
CA PRO A 200 0.67 -12.20 -3.45
C PRO A 200 0.94 -12.66 -2.00
N ARG A 201 0.32 -13.76 -1.54
CA ARG A 201 0.58 -14.32 -0.20
C ARG A 201 2.05 -14.68 0.02
N LYS A 202 2.74 -15.23 -0.98
CA LYS A 202 4.18 -15.53 -0.87
C LYS A 202 5.01 -14.26 -0.67
N HIS A 203 4.61 -13.14 -1.26
CA HIS A 203 5.30 -11.86 -1.09
C HIS A 203 5.15 -11.28 0.32
N LEU A 204 4.08 -11.62 1.03
CA LEU A 204 3.86 -11.22 2.43
C LEU A 204 4.79 -11.95 3.41
N GLU A 205 5.33 -13.11 3.04
CA GLU A 205 6.29 -13.85 3.89
C GLU A 205 7.58 -13.05 4.08
N ARG A 206 7.98 -12.27 3.07
CA ARG A 206 9.20 -11.46 3.08
C ARG A 206 8.88 -9.99 3.33
N GLY A 207 9.06 -9.52 4.56
CA GLY A 207 8.81 -8.12 4.95
C GLY A 207 7.33 -7.76 5.15
N GLY A 208 6.39 -8.68 4.92
CA GLY A 208 4.96 -8.40 5.15
C GLY A 208 4.34 -7.50 4.09
N GLN A 209 3.25 -6.84 4.44
CA GLN A 209 2.57 -5.92 3.54
C GLN A 209 3.44 -4.70 3.16
N ARG A 210 3.25 -4.17 1.94
CA ARG A 210 3.72 -2.83 1.57
C ARG A 210 2.79 -1.80 2.18
N VAL A 211 3.30 -1.00 3.11
CA VAL A 211 2.53 0.00 3.88
C VAL A 211 2.64 1.41 3.30
N GLY A 212 3.60 1.65 2.40
CA GLY A 212 3.70 2.92 1.68
C GLY A 212 4.57 2.79 0.43
N THR A 213 4.36 3.73 -0.49
CA THR A 213 5.08 3.83 -1.76
C THR A 213 5.62 5.25 -1.91
N ILE A 214 6.85 5.38 -2.42
CA ILE A 214 7.43 6.64 -2.86
C ILE A 214 7.79 6.49 -4.33
N VAL A 215 7.15 7.29 -5.19
CA VAL A 215 7.49 7.40 -6.61
C VAL A 215 8.27 8.69 -6.81
N MET A 216 9.55 8.57 -7.15
CA MET A 216 10.47 9.68 -7.39
C MET A 216 10.57 9.94 -8.89
N TYR A 217 10.38 11.18 -9.32
CA TYR A 217 10.44 11.57 -10.72
C TYR A 217 11.86 12.04 -11.06
N LEU A 218 12.52 11.30 -11.96
CA LEU A 218 13.93 11.53 -12.30
C LEU A 218 14.10 12.40 -13.55
N SER A 219 13.03 12.61 -14.32
CA SER A 219 13.01 13.48 -15.49
C SER A 219 11.76 14.35 -15.51
N ASP A 220 11.86 15.51 -16.16
CA ASP A 220 10.68 16.25 -16.59
C ASP A 220 10.08 15.56 -17.81
N VAL A 221 8.75 15.51 -17.85
CA VAL A 221 8.00 14.98 -18.99
C VAL A 221 7.22 16.13 -19.61
N GLU A 222 7.30 16.25 -20.92
CA GLU A 222 6.76 17.40 -21.64
C GLU A 222 5.23 17.35 -21.73
N ALA A 223 4.65 16.16 -21.88
CA ALA A 223 3.21 15.91 -21.80
C ALA A 223 2.89 14.44 -21.48
N GLY A 224 1.79 14.22 -20.77
CA GLY A 224 1.39 12.90 -20.27
C GLY A 224 2.29 12.38 -19.14
N GLY A 225 2.28 11.08 -18.89
CA GLY A 225 3.16 10.45 -17.92
C GLY A 225 2.82 10.75 -16.46
N GLY A 226 1.61 11.22 -16.16
CA GLY A 226 1.12 11.44 -14.81
C GLY A 226 1.14 10.15 -13.96
N THR A 227 1.13 10.33 -12.63
CA THR A 227 0.74 9.27 -11.70
C THR A 227 -0.69 9.57 -11.26
N SER A 228 -1.65 8.85 -11.81
CA SER A 228 -3.09 9.08 -11.58
C SER A 228 -3.65 8.17 -10.49
N PHE A 229 -4.57 8.69 -9.69
CA PHE A 229 -5.35 7.98 -8.68
C PHE A 229 -6.83 8.14 -9.02
N PRO A 230 -7.40 7.26 -9.87
CA PRO A 230 -8.73 7.45 -10.44
C PRO A 230 -9.85 7.55 -9.40
N GLU A 231 -9.78 6.75 -8.33
CA GLU A 231 -10.80 6.71 -7.26
C GLU A 231 -10.95 8.03 -6.49
N ILE A 232 -9.95 8.91 -6.57
CA ILE A 232 -9.96 10.21 -5.88
C ILE A 232 -9.81 11.39 -6.85
N GLY A 233 -9.80 11.15 -8.16
CA GLY A 233 -9.67 12.20 -9.18
C GLY A 233 -8.36 12.99 -9.10
N LEU A 234 -7.28 12.39 -8.58
CA LEU A 234 -5.98 13.04 -8.45
C LEU A 234 -5.03 12.60 -9.58
N THR A 235 -4.22 13.52 -10.09
CA THR A 235 -3.09 13.18 -10.95
C THR A 235 -1.89 14.03 -10.56
N VAL A 236 -0.77 13.37 -10.30
CA VAL A 236 0.51 14.03 -9.99
C VAL A 236 1.34 14.07 -11.26
N GLN A 237 1.69 15.28 -11.70
CA GLN A 237 2.52 15.47 -12.89
C GLN A 237 4.01 15.23 -12.55
N PRO A 238 4.76 14.54 -13.42
CA PRO A 238 6.16 14.25 -13.18
C PRO A 238 7.01 15.52 -13.33
N ARG A 239 7.69 15.91 -12.25
CA ARG A 239 8.67 17.01 -12.23
C ARG A 239 10.00 16.51 -11.69
N LYS A 240 11.09 16.75 -12.40
CA LYS A 240 12.40 16.23 -12.01
C LYS A 240 12.74 16.62 -10.56
N GLY A 241 13.19 15.65 -9.78
CA GLY A 241 13.55 15.82 -8.36
C GLY A 241 12.38 15.79 -7.38
N SER A 242 11.14 15.86 -7.86
CA SER A 242 9.95 15.73 -7.02
C SER A 242 9.58 14.26 -6.76
N ALA A 243 8.71 14.01 -5.80
CA ALA A 243 8.20 12.68 -5.53
C ALA A 243 6.79 12.71 -4.95
N VAL A 244 6.03 11.65 -5.18
CA VAL A 244 4.77 11.40 -4.47
C VAL A 244 4.93 10.24 -3.52
N PHE A 245 4.55 10.47 -2.26
CA PHE A 245 4.34 9.42 -1.27
C PHE A 245 2.85 9.14 -1.13
N PHE A 246 2.49 7.87 -0.98
CA PHE A 246 1.15 7.48 -0.53
C PHE A 246 1.22 6.26 0.41
N ALA A 247 0.34 6.24 1.41
CA ALA A 247 0.22 5.11 2.32
C ALA A 247 -0.71 4.06 1.71
N ASN A 248 -0.23 2.83 1.58
CA ASN A 248 -0.97 1.74 0.92
C ASN A 248 -1.97 1.06 1.86
N THR A 249 -1.80 1.25 3.17
CA THR A 249 -2.66 0.66 4.20
C THR A 249 -3.01 1.69 5.27
N ASP A 250 -4.07 1.41 6.01
CA ASP A 250 -4.36 2.11 7.26
C ASP A 250 -3.48 1.62 8.44
N ALA A 251 -3.70 2.18 9.62
CA ALA A 251 -2.97 1.82 10.84
C ALA A 251 -3.26 0.38 11.32
N TYR A 252 -4.26 -0.29 10.77
CA TYR A 252 -4.61 -1.69 11.06
C TYR A 252 -4.10 -2.64 9.98
N ARG A 253 -3.23 -2.16 9.07
CA ARG A 253 -2.70 -2.89 7.91
C ARG A 253 -3.78 -3.28 6.88
N MET A 254 -4.94 -2.65 6.94
CA MET A 254 -5.98 -2.87 5.95
C MET A 254 -5.61 -2.12 4.66
N PRO A 255 -5.59 -2.80 3.50
CA PRO A 255 -5.31 -2.16 2.23
C PRO A 255 -6.31 -1.05 1.89
N ASP A 256 -5.79 0.12 1.50
CA ASP A 256 -6.63 1.25 1.11
C ASP A 256 -6.96 1.19 -0.38
N GLN A 257 -8.24 0.96 -0.70
CA GLN A 257 -8.72 0.87 -2.09
C GLN A 257 -8.63 2.21 -2.83
N LYS A 258 -8.55 3.34 -2.12
CA LYS A 258 -8.40 4.67 -2.75
C LYS A 258 -6.98 4.94 -3.27
N THR A 259 -6.06 4.01 -3.02
CA THR A 259 -4.67 4.06 -3.51
C THR A 259 -4.48 3.36 -4.85
N LEU A 260 -5.58 2.92 -5.50
CA LEU A 260 -5.55 2.47 -6.88
C LEU A 260 -4.89 3.57 -7.71
N HIS A 261 -3.83 3.22 -8.41
CA HIS A 261 -3.07 4.22 -9.17
C HIS A 261 -2.51 3.64 -10.46
N ALA A 262 -2.20 4.54 -11.40
CA ALA A 262 -1.68 4.21 -12.71
C ALA A 262 -0.52 5.14 -13.10
N GLY A 263 0.30 4.69 -14.04
CA GLY A 263 1.21 5.55 -14.79
C GLY A 263 0.58 5.88 -16.12
N ASP A 264 0.10 7.12 -16.29
CA ASP A 264 -0.59 7.54 -17.51
C ASP A 264 0.37 7.45 -18.72
N PRO A 265 -0.16 7.26 -19.95
CA PRO A 265 0.64 7.26 -21.15
C PRO A 265 1.52 8.51 -21.28
N VAL A 266 2.78 8.32 -21.65
CA VAL A 266 3.66 9.45 -22.03
C VAL A 266 3.27 9.93 -23.42
N GLU A 267 2.96 11.21 -23.59
CA GLU A 267 2.59 11.78 -24.89
C GLU A 267 3.78 12.43 -25.60
N ARG A 268 4.61 13.16 -24.85
CA ARG A 268 5.86 13.78 -25.33
C ARG A 268 6.95 13.77 -24.24
N GLY A 269 8.19 13.51 -24.65
CA GLY A 269 9.34 13.33 -23.76
C GLY A 269 9.56 11.87 -23.34
N VAL A 270 10.36 11.67 -22.29
CA VAL A 270 10.66 10.35 -21.72
C VAL A 270 10.55 10.44 -20.20
N LYS A 271 9.75 9.56 -19.60
CA LYS A 271 9.57 9.51 -18.14
C LYS A 271 10.56 8.51 -17.54
N TYR A 272 11.37 8.97 -16.60
CA TYR A 272 12.17 8.15 -15.71
C TYR A 272 11.64 8.29 -14.29
N ILE A 273 11.42 7.17 -13.61
CA ILE A 273 11.08 7.16 -12.18
C ILE A 273 11.93 6.14 -11.43
N ALA A 274 12.08 6.36 -10.14
CA ALA A 274 12.52 5.34 -9.18
C ALA A 274 11.43 5.16 -8.12
N THR A 275 11.00 3.92 -7.91
CA THR A 275 10.00 3.57 -6.91
C THR A 275 10.67 2.90 -5.72
N LYS A 276 10.31 3.34 -4.51
CA LYS A 276 10.66 2.69 -3.24
C LYS A 276 9.38 2.19 -2.59
N TRP A 277 9.30 0.90 -2.30
CA TRP A 277 8.24 0.32 -1.50
C TRP A 277 8.70 0.11 -0.06
N LEU A 278 7.84 0.50 0.87
CA LEU A 278 8.05 0.39 2.31
C LEU A 278 7.24 -0.79 2.84
N ARG A 279 7.92 -1.72 3.49
CA ARG A 279 7.39 -2.94 4.08
C ARG A 279 7.06 -2.75 5.56
N GLU A 280 6.04 -3.45 6.06
CA GLU A 280 5.67 -3.40 7.48
C GLU A 280 6.76 -3.98 8.40
N ARG A 281 7.54 -4.96 7.91
CA ARG A 281 8.67 -5.58 8.61
C ARG A 281 9.94 -5.45 7.78
N ALA A 282 11.08 -5.74 8.39
CA ALA A 282 12.36 -5.79 7.70
C ALA A 282 12.29 -6.70 6.46
N TYR A 283 12.75 -6.17 5.32
CA TYR A 283 12.82 -6.85 4.04
C TYR A 283 14.23 -7.45 3.87
N VAL A 284 14.38 -8.69 4.31
CA VAL A 284 15.61 -9.49 4.28
C VAL A 284 15.48 -10.63 3.30
#